data_AF-L8P413-F1
#
_entry.id   AF-L8P413-F1
#
_cell.length_a   1.000
_cell.length_b   1.000
_cell.length_c   1.000
_cell.angle_alpha   90.00
_cell.angle_beta   90.00
_cell.angle_gamma   90.00
#
_symmetry.space_group_name_H-M   'P 1'
#
loop_
_entity.id
_entity.type
_entity.pdbx_description
1 polymer ?
#
loop_
_entity_poly.entity_id
_entity_poly.type
_entity_poly.pdbx_seq_one_letter_code
_entity_poly.pdbx_strand_id
1 'polypeptide(L)' 'MDDDEMERRRADWTPPPTRYERGYGALYNEQITQADTGCDFEFLARPGKSPDPYAG' A
#
# COMPACT_ATOMS: atom_id res chain seq x y z
N MET A 1 -12.56 18.78 17.52
CA MET A 1 -12.24 19.54 16.30
C MET A 1 -13.47 19.47 15.42
N ASP A 2 -13.80 20.58 14.78
CA ASP A 2 -14.99 20.69 13.92
C ASP A 2 -14.72 20.11 12.53
N ASP A 3 -15.77 19.69 11.82
CA ASP A 3 -15.63 19.09 10.48
C ASP A 3 -15.06 20.09 9.47
N ASP A 4 -15.47 21.36 9.56
CA ASP A 4 -14.95 22.47 8.76
C ASP A 4 -13.43 22.63 8.92
N GLU A 5 -12.93 22.50 10.15
CA GLU A 5 -11.49 22.57 10.44
C GLU A 5 -10.74 21.34 9.89
N MET A 6 -11.37 20.15 9.92
CA MET A 6 -10.79 18.94 9.35
C MET A 6 -10.72 19.01 7.82
N GLU A 7 -11.73 19.56 7.16
CA GLU A 7 -11.73 19.79 5.72
C GLU A 7 -10.65 20.78 5.30
N ARG A 8 -10.54 21.92 6.01
CA ARG A 8 -9.49 22.90 5.75
C ARG A 8 -8.08 22.29 5.82
N ARG A 9 -7.81 21.51 6.87
CA ARG A 9 -6.52 20.83 7.03
C ARG A 9 -6.25 19.79 5.95
N ARG A 10 -7.27 19.05 5.50
CA ARG A 10 -7.14 18.08 4.40
C ARG A 10 -6.86 18.80 3.07
N ALA A 11 -7.48 19.95 2.82
CA ALA A 11 -7.26 20.75 1.63
C ALA A 11 -5.84 21.36 1.57
N ASP A 12 -5.31 21.78 2.73
CA ASP A 12 -3.97 22.35 2.85
C ASP A 12 -2.85 21.28 2.89
N TRP A 13 -3.20 20.00 3.03
CA TRP A 13 -2.22 18.92 3.17
C TRP A 13 -1.54 18.61 1.83
N THR A 14 -0.21 18.57 1.85
CA THR A 14 0.61 18.14 0.72
C THR A 14 1.33 16.83 1.08
N PRO A 15 1.21 15.76 0.27
CA PRO A 15 1.91 14.51 0.54
C PRO A 15 3.44 14.70 0.50
N PRO A 16 4.20 13.98 1.33
CA PRO A 16 5.65 13.99 1.25
C PRO A 16 6.12 13.38 -0.08
N PRO A 17 7.34 13.71 -0.54
CA PRO A 17 7.90 13.11 -1.75
C PRO A 17 8.13 11.60 -1.57
N THR A 18 8.09 10.87 -2.67
CA THR A 18 8.37 9.42 -2.72
C THR A 18 9.78 9.12 -2.20
N ARG A 19 9.89 8.24 -1.20
CA ARG A 19 11.18 7.90 -0.58
C ARG A 19 12.02 6.91 -1.39
N TYR A 20 11.35 6.01 -2.12
CA TYR A 20 11.99 4.94 -2.87
C TYR A 20 11.43 4.93 -4.28
N GLU A 21 12.28 5.20 -5.26
CA GLU A 21 11.89 5.23 -6.68
C GLU A 21 11.95 3.85 -7.35
N ARG A 22 12.68 2.89 -6.75
CA ARG A 22 12.84 1.53 -7.30
C ARG A 22 13.15 0.49 -6.22
N GLY A 23 13.15 -0.78 -6.64
CA GLY A 23 13.52 -1.93 -5.80
C GLY A 23 12.46 -2.27 -4.76
N TYR A 24 12.84 -3.03 -3.73
CA TYR A 24 11.91 -3.50 -2.71
C TYR A 24 11.20 -2.36 -1.96
N GLY A 25 11.87 -1.23 -1.71
CA GLY A 25 11.25 -0.09 -1.05
C GLY A 25 10.12 0.55 -1.86
N ALA A 26 10.24 0.58 -3.19
CA ALA A 26 9.17 1.04 -4.07
C ALA A 26 8.00 0.05 -4.05
N LEU A 27 8.29 -1.25 -4.23
CA LEU A 27 7.29 -2.33 -4.13
C LEU A 27 6.54 -2.26 -2.79
N TYR A 28 7.26 -2.05 -1.69
CA TYR A 28 6.65 -1.96 -0.37
C TYR A 28 5.69 -0.78 -0.25
N ASN A 29 6.14 0.42 -0.62
CA ASN A 29 5.28 1.61 -0.57
C ASN A 29 4.04 1.48 -1.47
N GLU A 30 4.15 0.77 -2.59
CA GLU A 30 3.07 0.63 -3.57
C GLU A 30 2.08 -0.49 -3.25
N GLN A 31 2.50 -1.54 -2.54
CA GLN A 31 1.70 -2.77 -2.42
C GLN A 31 1.32 -3.14 -0.98
N ILE A 32 1.87 -2.48 0.05
CA ILE A 32 1.55 -2.81 1.44
C ILE A 32 0.14 -2.34 1.81
N THR A 33 -0.65 -3.22 2.43
CA THR A 33 -1.97 -2.90 2.96
C THR A 33 -1.85 -2.15 4.30
N GLN A 34 -2.91 -1.46 4.71
CA GLN A 34 -2.93 -0.72 5.97
C GLN A 34 -2.99 -1.66 7.19
N ALA A 35 -2.69 -1.14 8.38
CA ALA A 35 -2.55 -1.94 9.60
C ALA A 35 -3.85 -2.63 10.02
N ASP A 36 -5.00 -1.98 9.81
CA ASP A 36 -6.32 -2.56 10.03
C ASP A 36 -6.63 -3.72 9.06
N THR A 37 -5.89 -3.80 7.95
CA THR A 37 -6.00 -4.85 6.92
C THR A 37 -4.83 -5.84 6.92
N GLY A 38 -3.96 -5.79 7.94
CA GLY A 38 -2.98 -6.85 8.21
C GLY A 38 -1.54 -6.61 7.74
N CYS A 39 -1.19 -5.44 7.20
CA CYS A 39 0.18 -5.10 6.78
C CYS A 39 0.82 -6.15 5.84
N ASP A 40 0.07 -6.63 4.84
CA ASP A 40 0.56 -7.61 3.85
C ASP A 40 0.66 -6.98 2.47
N PHE A 41 1.30 -7.64 1.51
CA PHE A 41 1.27 -7.18 0.13
C PHE A 41 -0.06 -7.55 -0.53
N GLU A 42 -0.70 -6.59 -1.20
CA GLU A 42 -1.98 -6.77 -1.86
C GLU A 42 -1.96 -7.94 -2.87
N PHE A 43 -0.85 -8.11 -3.59
CA PHE A 43 -0.72 -9.19 -4.57
C PHE A 43 -0.62 -10.59 -3.93
N LEU A 44 -0.20 -10.69 -2.67
CA LEU A 44 -0.15 -11.97 -1.93
C LEU A 44 -1.52 -12.39 -1.39
N ALA A 45 -2.41 -11.43 -1.11
CA ALA A 45 -3.75 -11.69 -0.60
C ALA A 45 -4.72 -12.28 -1.65
N ARG A 46 -4.31 -12.37 -2.92
CA ARG A 46 -5.16 -12.82 -4.03
C ARG A 46 -5.30 -14.35 -4.03
N PRO A 47 -6.52 -14.90 -4.19
CA PRO A 47 -6.70 -16.34 -4.39
C PRO A 47 -5.98 -16.82 -5.66
N GLY A 48 -5.25 -17.92 -5.57
CA GLY A 48 -4.54 -18.50 -6.70
C GLY A 48 -3.84 -19.80 -6.35
N LYS A 49 -3.42 -20.55 -7.38
CA LYS A 49 -2.53 -21.70 -7.24
C LYS A 49 -1.20 -21.34 -7.89
N SER A 50 -0.10 -21.58 -7.17
CA SER A 50 1.19 -21.60 -7.85
C SER A 50 1.25 -22.85 -8.71
N PRO A 51 1.64 -22.75 -9.99
CA PRO A 51 1.89 -23.94 -10.80
C PRO A 51 2.99 -24.76 -10.15
N ASP A 52 2.84 -26.09 -10.16
CA ASP A 52 3.90 -27.00 -9.75
C ASP A 52 4.92 -27.09 -10.89
N PRO A 53 6.18 -26.68 -10.65
CA PRO A 53 7.23 -26.71 -11.68
C PRO A 53 7.62 -28.12 -12.13
N TYR A 54 7.18 -29.16 -11.41
CA TYR A 54 7.49 -30.57 -11.67
C TYR A 54 6.26 -31.40 -12.06
N ALA A 55 5.14 -30.77 -12.44
CA ALA A 55 3.90 -31.46 -12.85
C ALA A 55 3.98 -32.21 -14.20
N GLY A 56 5.14 -32.79 -14.54
CA GLY A 56 5.37 -33.64 -15.71
C GLY A 56 5.23 -35.12 -15.41
#